data_AF-A0A429FJ31-F1
#
_entry.id   AF-A0A429FJ31-F1
#
_cell.length_a   1.000
_cell.length_b   1.000
_cell.length_c   1.000
_cell.angle_alpha   90.00
_cell.angle_beta   90.00
_cell.angle_gamma   90.00
#
_symmetry.space_group_name_H-M   'P 1'
#
loop_
_entity.id
_entity.type
_entity.pdbx_description
1 polymer ?
#
loop_
_entity_poly.entity_id
_entity_poly.type
_entity_poly.pdbx_seq_one_letter_code
_entity_poly.pdbx_strand_id
1 'polypeptide(L)'
;MTRRILLTVLAGAAVLLVPWTVYLAHTLPDRYDTGQWRAAWVGFDVALLLCFAAGAWLGMRRRRAAVPLLSATAAMLCCDAWFDVMLGWTSSERWTGVALAVFVEIPVAVVLAFAARRLLSDALPRRSVTLRDIEMREDPRYQWVTRELPGDTEAVARRTGLERAEVVECLNTLRENGFVRRDRKGNWIAIPQDLREPRPEDYDGADRERVAAFLDAKYADEVALLSWAAAHRDEFGPWATAQRTSARLTEEEFRELDAEYRELITRYCRRRRRPVAGEKELSVRFYAFPPPETAPA
;
A
#
# COMPACT_ATOMS: atom_id res chain seq x y z
N MET A 1 7.12 -13.10 0.86
CA MET A 1 8.05 -13.45 1.95
C MET A 1 7.86 -12.57 3.19
N THR A 2 8.05 -11.25 3.12
CA THR A 2 8.04 -10.35 4.30
C THR A 2 6.76 -10.38 5.17
N ARG A 3 5.57 -10.54 4.58
CA ARG A 3 4.31 -10.61 5.35
C ARG A 3 4.18 -11.85 6.23
N ARG A 4 4.60 -13.02 5.72
CA ARG A 4 4.52 -14.27 6.49
C ARG A 4 5.42 -14.15 7.71
N ILE A 5 6.65 -13.68 7.51
CA ILE A 5 7.61 -13.39 8.58
C ILE A 5 7.00 -12.43 9.61
N LEU A 6 6.44 -11.29 9.18
CA LEU A 6 5.82 -10.33 10.10
C LEU A 6 4.69 -10.95 10.93
N LEU A 7 3.78 -11.72 10.31
CA LEU A 7 2.70 -12.38 11.04
C LEU A 7 3.22 -13.46 11.99
N THR A 8 4.24 -14.21 11.59
CA THR A 8 4.90 -15.21 12.45
C THR A 8 5.60 -14.55 13.63
N VAL A 9 6.26 -13.41 13.42
CA VAL A 9 6.90 -12.62 14.49
C VAL A 9 5.85 -12.07 15.45
N LEU A 10 4.78 -11.46 14.95
CA LEU A 10 3.69 -10.92 15.78
C LEU A 10 3.01 -12.02 16.61
N ALA A 11 2.68 -13.15 15.97
CA ALA A 11 2.05 -14.28 16.65
C ALA A 11 3.00 -14.96 17.65
N GLY A 12 4.26 -15.16 17.26
CA GLY A 12 5.29 -15.73 18.13
C GLY A 12 5.57 -14.86 19.35
N ALA A 13 5.71 -13.54 19.15
CA ALA A 13 5.87 -12.58 20.24
C ALA A 13 4.67 -12.61 21.19
N ALA A 14 3.43 -12.59 20.67
CA ALA A 14 2.23 -12.70 21.51
C ALA A 14 2.19 -13.99 22.34
N VAL A 15 2.54 -15.14 21.74
CA VAL A 15 2.56 -16.43 22.45
C VAL A 15 3.65 -16.49 23.50
N LEU A 16 4.84 -15.95 23.22
CA LEU A 16 5.97 -15.92 24.16
C LEU A 16 5.75 -14.93 25.30
N LEU A 17 5.01 -13.84 25.06
CA LEU A 17 4.70 -12.85 26.09
C LEU A 17 3.83 -13.43 27.20
N VAL A 18 2.86 -14.29 26.85
CA VAL A 18 1.89 -14.83 27.83
C VAL A 18 2.56 -15.59 28.99
N PRO A 19 3.46 -16.56 28.77
CA PRO A 19 4.20 -17.21 29.85
C PRO A 19 5.08 -16.25 30.64
N TRP A 20 5.69 -15.26 29.99
CA TRP A 20 6.55 -14.27 30.65
C TRP A 20 5.76 -13.36 31.60
N THR A 21 4.59 -12.87 31.18
CA THR A 21 3.68 -12.09 32.01
C THR A 21 3.19 -12.88 33.22
N VAL A 22 2.89 -14.17 33.04
CA VAL A 22 2.52 -15.06 34.16
C VAL A 22 3.70 -15.27 35.11
N TYR A 23 4.90 -15.46 34.59
CA TYR A 23 6.11 -15.59 35.40
C TYR A 23 6.36 -14.32 36.24
N LEU A 24 6.37 -13.14 35.60
CA LEU A 24 6.52 -11.84 36.26
C LEU A 24 5.45 -11.62 37.35
N ALA A 25 4.20 -11.98 37.08
CA ALA A 25 3.11 -11.87 38.05
C ALA A 25 3.38 -12.69 39.33
N HIS A 26 4.11 -13.80 39.22
CA HIS A 26 4.42 -14.68 40.34
C HIS A 26 5.78 -14.41 41.00
N THR A 27 6.76 -13.89 40.26
CA THR A 27 8.14 -13.75 40.76
C THR A 27 8.51 -12.34 41.21
N LEU A 28 7.79 -11.29 40.81
CA LEU A 28 8.08 -9.94 41.29
C LEU A 28 7.78 -9.81 42.79
N PRO A 29 8.80 -9.53 43.64
CA PRO A 29 8.59 -9.30 45.05
C PRO A 29 7.72 -8.05 45.26
N ASP A 30 6.74 -8.09 46.17
CA ASP A 30 5.93 -6.91 46.59
C ASP A 30 6.76 -5.83 47.33
N ARG A 31 8.09 -5.88 47.24
CA ARG A 31 9.04 -5.18 48.13
C ARG A 31 9.26 -3.70 47.78
N TYR A 32 8.54 -3.15 46.82
CA TYR A 32 8.48 -1.71 46.55
C TYR A 32 7.09 -1.18 46.92
N ASP A 33 6.78 -1.24 48.22
CA ASP A 33 5.73 -0.57 49.02
C ASP A 33 4.31 -0.30 48.47
N THR A 34 3.94 -0.71 47.27
CA THR A 34 2.56 -0.69 46.79
C THR A 34 2.36 -1.83 45.77
N GLY A 35 1.30 -2.63 45.91
CA GLY A 35 0.90 -3.62 44.90
C GLY A 35 0.64 -3.03 43.50
N GLN A 36 0.70 -1.70 43.38
CA GLN A 36 0.64 -0.93 42.15
C GLN A 36 1.83 -1.23 41.22
N TRP A 37 3.01 -1.60 41.73
CA TRP A 37 4.18 -1.92 40.90
C TRP A 37 3.96 -3.18 40.05
N ARG A 38 3.48 -4.27 40.66
CA ARG A 38 3.12 -5.50 39.95
C ARG A 38 1.96 -5.26 38.97
N ALA A 39 0.96 -4.48 39.40
CA ALA A 39 -0.17 -4.13 38.54
C ALA A 39 0.25 -3.29 37.31
N ALA A 40 1.21 -2.39 37.46
CA ALA A 40 1.73 -1.58 36.36
C ALA A 40 2.42 -2.45 35.29
N TRP A 41 3.28 -3.38 35.71
CA TRP A 41 3.97 -4.31 34.80
C TRP A 41 3.02 -5.28 34.11
N VAL A 42 2.12 -5.92 34.85
CA VAL A 42 1.10 -6.80 34.26
C VAL A 42 0.20 -6.02 33.30
N GLY A 43 -0.18 -4.79 33.64
CA GLY A 43 -0.99 -3.92 32.78
C GLY A 43 -0.27 -3.54 31.48
N PHE A 44 1.03 -3.24 31.56
CA PHE A 44 1.86 -2.94 30.40
C PHE A 44 1.98 -4.15 29.46
N ASP A 45 2.24 -5.34 30.01
CA ASP A 45 2.30 -6.59 29.25
C ASP A 45 0.98 -6.92 28.57
N VAL A 46 -0.14 -6.76 29.27
CA VAL A 46 -1.48 -6.96 28.69
C VAL A 46 -1.73 -5.98 27.55
N ALA A 47 -1.36 -4.70 27.72
CA ALA A 47 -1.47 -3.70 26.67
C ALA A 47 -0.60 -4.07 25.45
N LEU A 48 0.63 -4.56 25.68
CA LEU A 48 1.54 -5.00 24.64
C LEU A 48 1.01 -6.23 23.89
N LEU A 49 0.46 -7.21 24.62
CA LEU A 49 -0.20 -8.39 24.06
C LEU A 49 -1.38 -8.01 23.17
N LEU A 50 -2.23 -7.10 23.63
CA LEU A 50 -3.36 -6.58 22.85
C LEU A 50 -2.88 -5.86 21.58
N CYS A 51 -1.79 -5.09 21.67
CA CYS A 51 -1.17 -4.43 20.52
C CYS A 51 -0.64 -5.44 19.50
N PHE A 52 0.03 -6.51 19.95
CA PHE A 52 0.49 -7.59 19.07
C PHE A 52 -0.68 -8.32 18.40
N ALA A 53 -1.73 -8.65 19.16
CA ALA A 53 -2.92 -9.34 18.63
C ALA A 53 -3.67 -8.48 17.60
N ALA A 54 -3.94 -7.22 17.92
CA ALA A 54 -4.59 -6.28 17.02
C ALA A 54 -3.69 -5.95 15.80
N GLY A 55 -2.37 -5.86 15.98
CA GLY A 55 -1.39 -5.68 14.92
C GLY A 55 -1.35 -6.86 13.95
N ALA A 56 -1.40 -8.09 14.47
CA ALA A 56 -1.51 -9.30 13.66
C ALA A 56 -2.83 -9.30 12.86
N TRP A 57 -3.95 -8.96 13.51
CA TRP A 57 -5.26 -8.90 12.87
C TRP A 57 -5.36 -7.84 11.77
N LEU A 58 -4.92 -6.61 12.03
CA LEU A 58 -4.90 -5.53 11.03
C LEU A 58 -3.88 -5.80 9.91
N GLY A 59 -2.72 -6.36 10.26
CA GLY A 59 -1.70 -6.79 9.32
C GLY A 59 -2.17 -7.91 8.39
N MET A 60 -3.05 -8.80 8.87
CA MET A 60 -3.73 -9.79 8.02
C MET A 60 -4.65 -9.12 6.99
N ARG A 61 -5.31 -8.01 7.34
CA ARG A 61 -6.24 -7.27 6.46
C ARG A 61 -5.57 -6.24 5.54
N ARG A 62 -4.24 -6.06 5.65
CA ARG A 62 -3.45 -5.04 4.94
C ARG A 62 -4.07 -3.63 5.03
N ARG A 63 -4.59 -3.26 6.20
CA ARG A 63 -5.15 -1.92 6.42
C ARG A 63 -4.05 -0.94 6.83
N ARG A 64 -4.04 0.29 6.29
CA ARG A 64 -3.15 1.37 6.73
C ARG A 64 -3.41 1.77 8.18
N ALA A 65 -4.60 1.51 8.70
CA ALA A 65 -4.92 1.59 10.13
C ALA A 65 -3.97 0.75 11.03
N ALA A 66 -3.25 -0.24 10.48
CA ALA A 66 -2.22 -0.96 11.22
C ALA A 66 -0.98 -0.11 11.56
N VAL A 67 -0.70 0.94 10.78
CA VAL A 67 0.50 1.77 10.93
C VAL A 67 0.63 2.39 12.33
N PRO A 68 -0.35 3.15 12.86
CA PRO A 68 -0.23 3.73 14.20
C PRO A 68 -0.04 2.66 15.28
N LEU A 69 -0.74 1.52 15.16
CA LEU A 69 -0.64 0.43 16.12
C LEU A 69 0.74 -0.25 16.09
N LEU A 70 1.27 -0.56 14.89
CA LEU A 70 2.61 -1.14 14.74
C LEU A 70 3.70 -0.17 15.27
N SER A 71 3.54 1.13 15.01
CA SER A 71 4.45 2.16 15.53
C SER A 71 4.38 2.26 17.06
N ALA A 72 3.18 2.24 17.64
CA ALA A 72 2.99 2.24 19.09
C ALA A 72 3.58 0.98 19.74
N THR A 73 3.36 -0.19 19.15
CA THR A 73 3.92 -1.47 19.63
C THR A 73 5.45 -1.46 19.59
N ALA A 74 6.05 -0.93 18.50
CA ALA A 74 7.49 -0.76 18.39
C ALA A 74 8.05 0.18 19.47
N ALA A 75 7.36 1.29 19.74
CA ALA A 75 7.75 2.21 20.80
C ALA A 75 7.64 1.57 22.19
N MET A 76 6.57 0.82 22.46
CA MET A 76 6.41 0.08 23.70
C MET A 76 7.53 -0.94 23.91
N LEU A 77 7.93 -1.71 22.88
CA LEU A 77 9.07 -2.64 22.98
C LEU A 77 10.40 -1.93 23.27
N CYS A 78 10.60 -0.72 22.74
CA CYS A 78 11.79 0.06 23.08
C CYS A 78 11.76 0.53 24.54
N CYS A 79 10.59 0.91 25.06
CA CYS A 79 10.41 1.24 26.46
C CYS A 79 10.63 0.02 27.37
N ASP A 80 10.10 -1.13 26.97
CA ASP A 80 10.26 -2.42 27.66
C ASP A 80 11.75 -2.78 27.82
N ALA A 81 12.49 -2.78 26.70
CA ALA A 81 13.93 -2.99 26.66
C ALA A 81 14.72 -2.03 27.55
N TRP A 82 14.30 -0.76 27.57
CA TRP A 82 14.92 0.23 28.44
C TRP A 82 14.67 -0.08 29.92
N PHE A 83 13.42 -0.37 30.29
CA PHE A 83 13.07 -0.66 31.68
C PHE A 83 13.74 -1.94 32.17
N ASP A 84 13.74 -3.01 31.39
CA ASP A 84 14.35 -4.29 31.78
C ASP A 84 15.87 -4.17 32.00
N VAL A 85 16.57 -3.44 31.12
CA VAL A 85 18.00 -3.17 31.29
C VAL A 85 18.28 -2.31 32.52
N MET A 86 17.47 -1.28 32.78
CA MET A 86 17.67 -0.36 33.90
C MET A 86 17.33 -1.01 35.26
N LEU A 87 16.23 -1.76 35.34
CA LEU A 87 15.79 -2.42 36.56
C LEU A 87 16.63 -3.67 36.88
N GLY A 88 17.14 -4.36 35.86
CA GLY A 88 18.05 -5.49 36.02
C GLY A 88 19.51 -5.11 36.25
N TRP A 89 19.89 -3.83 36.20
CA TRP A 89 21.29 -3.38 36.18
C TRP A 89 22.12 -3.83 37.40
N THR A 90 21.49 -3.85 38.57
CA THR A 90 22.13 -4.18 39.86
C THR A 90 21.96 -5.65 40.27
N SER A 91 21.21 -6.44 39.50
CA SER A 91 20.96 -7.85 39.77
C SER A 91 21.91 -8.76 38.97
N SER A 92 21.98 -10.04 39.34
CA SER A 92 22.71 -11.06 38.57
C SER A 92 22.12 -11.29 37.17
N GLU A 93 20.91 -10.80 36.90
CA GLU A 93 20.18 -10.97 35.65
C GLU A 93 20.48 -9.89 34.61
N ARG A 94 21.35 -8.92 34.92
CA ARG A 94 21.72 -7.80 34.02
C ARG A 94 22.04 -8.24 32.59
N TRP A 95 22.79 -9.34 32.44
CA TRP A 95 23.22 -9.83 31.12
C TRP A 95 22.07 -10.51 30.38
N THR A 96 21.12 -11.11 31.10
CA THR A 96 19.90 -11.69 30.53
C THR A 96 19.00 -10.59 29.97
N GLY A 97 18.76 -9.52 30.73
CA GLY A 97 17.98 -8.36 30.26
C GLY A 97 18.61 -7.67 29.05
N VAL A 98 19.94 -7.45 29.08
CA VAL A 98 20.67 -6.91 27.92
C VAL A 98 20.57 -7.83 26.71
N ALA A 99 20.66 -9.16 26.90
CA ALA A 99 20.54 -10.11 25.81
C ALA A 99 19.12 -10.10 25.20
N LEU A 100 18.07 -10.07 26.02
CA LEU A 100 16.68 -9.99 25.54
C LEU A 100 16.42 -8.69 24.78
N ALA A 101 16.85 -7.56 25.32
CA ALA A 101 16.75 -6.26 24.65
C ALA A 101 17.41 -6.29 23.26
N VAL A 102 18.65 -6.78 23.16
CA VAL A 102 19.43 -6.76 21.92
C VAL A 102 18.97 -7.80 20.89
N PHE A 103 18.58 -8.99 21.34
CA PHE A 103 18.28 -10.11 20.43
C PHE A 103 16.80 -10.35 20.18
N VAL A 104 15.90 -9.80 21.01
CA VAL A 104 14.45 -10.02 20.91
C VAL A 104 13.72 -8.70 20.72
N GLU A 105 13.68 -7.84 21.74
CA GLU A 105 12.78 -6.69 21.76
C GLU A 105 13.12 -5.63 20.71
N ILE A 106 14.38 -5.19 20.64
CA ILE A 106 14.81 -4.20 19.65
C ILE A 106 14.71 -4.74 18.21
N PRO A 107 15.16 -5.97 17.89
CA PRO A 107 14.95 -6.55 16.57
C PRO A 107 13.48 -6.63 16.18
N VAL A 108 12.59 -7.05 17.10
CA VAL A 108 11.14 -7.08 16.83
C VAL A 108 10.62 -5.66 16.59
N ALA A 109 10.98 -4.67 17.43
CA ALA A 109 10.60 -3.28 17.24
C ALA A 109 11.03 -2.73 15.87
N VAL A 110 12.25 -3.03 15.42
CA VAL A 110 12.76 -2.66 14.10
C VAL A 110 11.94 -3.30 12.98
N VAL A 111 11.58 -4.58 13.11
CA VAL A 111 10.72 -5.28 12.14
C VAL A 111 9.33 -4.62 12.07
N LEU A 112 8.74 -4.26 13.21
CA LEU A 112 7.45 -3.56 13.27
C LEU A 112 7.52 -2.17 12.64
N ALA A 113 8.55 -1.39 12.95
CA ALA A 113 8.77 -0.07 12.36
C ALA A 113 8.99 -0.15 10.84
N PHE A 114 9.74 -1.14 10.36
CA PHE A 114 9.94 -1.35 8.93
C PHE A 114 8.64 -1.80 8.23
N ALA A 115 7.83 -2.63 8.89
CA ALA A 115 6.52 -3.01 8.39
C ALA A 115 5.57 -1.80 8.29
N ALA A 116 5.54 -0.95 9.31
CA ALA A 116 4.76 0.28 9.32
C ALA A 116 5.18 1.23 8.19
N ARG A 117 6.49 1.47 8.03
CA ARG A 117 7.04 2.27 6.92
C ARG A 117 6.66 1.68 5.56
N ARG A 118 6.76 0.37 5.41
CA ARG A 118 6.41 -0.29 4.15
C ARG A 118 4.93 -0.14 3.81
N LEU A 119 4.03 -0.21 4.78
CA LEU A 119 2.60 0.02 4.56
C LEU A 119 2.32 1.45 4.08
N LEU A 120 3.07 2.44 4.59
CA LEU A 120 3.00 3.83 4.11
C LEU A 120 3.55 3.95 2.68
N SER A 121 4.72 3.35 2.40
CA SER A 121 5.35 3.37 1.08
C SER A 121 4.65 2.47 0.04
N ASP A 122 3.73 1.61 0.47
CA ASP A 122 2.93 0.77 -0.42
C ASP A 122 1.78 1.55 -1.10
N ALA A 123 1.61 2.85 -0.80
CA ALA A 123 0.81 3.75 -1.61
C ALA A 123 1.32 3.78 -3.07
N LEU A 124 0.40 3.78 -4.03
CA LEU A 124 0.75 4.08 -5.42
C LEU A 124 1.32 5.52 -5.48
N PRO A 125 2.41 5.76 -6.23
CA PRO A 125 2.86 7.12 -6.48
C PRO A 125 1.69 7.94 -7.03
N ARG A 126 1.36 9.03 -6.33
CA ARG A 126 0.34 10.00 -6.77
C ARG A 126 1.05 11.17 -7.42
N ARG A 127 0.78 11.38 -8.71
CA ARG A 127 1.22 12.57 -9.43
C ARG A 127 0.12 13.02 -10.39
N SER A 128 0.08 14.30 -10.70
CA SER A 128 -0.79 14.80 -11.76
C SER A 128 -0.23 14.38 -13.12
N VAL A 129 -1.10 14.14 -14.10
CA VAL A 129 -0.69 14.03 -15.50
C VAL A 129 -0.07 15.37 -15.91
N THR A 130 1.12 15.31 -16.50
CA THR A 130 1.84 16.48 -17.01
C THR A 130 1.65 16.61 -18.52
N LEU A 131 2.00 17.77 -19.10
CA LEU A 131 2.00 17.96 -20.56
C LEU A 131 2.84 16.91 -21.28
N ARG A 132 4.00 16.53 -20.72
CA ARG A 132 4.85 15.47 -21.28
C ARG A 132 4.17 14.10 -21.26
N ASP A 133 3.38 13.81 -20.23
CA ASP A 133 2.59 12.57 -20.19
C ASP A 133 1.47 12.58 -21.25
N ILE A 134 0.90 13.76 -21.55
CA ILE A 134 -0.10 13.94 -22.63
C ILE A 134 0.55 13.70 -24.00
N GLU A 135 1.70 14.35 -24.26
CA GLU A 135 2.48 14.15 -25.50
C GLU A 135 2.86 12.68 -25.70
N MET A 136 3.33 12.00 -24.63
CA MET A 136 3.63 10.58 -24.69
C MET A 136 2.40 9.73 -25.00
N ARG A 137 1.18 10.18 -24.65
CA ARG A 137 -0.05 9.40 -24.93
C ARG A 137 -0.46 9.47 -26.40
N GLU A 138 -0.02 10.50 -27.13
CA GLU A 138 -0.28 10.67 -28.56
C GLU A 138 0.48 9.66 -29.42
N ASP A 139 1.62 9.16 -28.92
CA ASP A 139 2.37 8.09 -29.58
C ASP A 139 1.92 6.71 -29.06
N PRO A 140 1.27 5.88 -29.91
CA PRO A 140 0.71 4.59 -29.50
C PRO A 140 1.79 3.58 -29.08
N ARG A 141 3.06 3.78 -29.48
CA ARG A 141 4.17 2.88 -29.16
C ARG A 141 4.37 2.74 -27.65
N TYR A 142 4.19 3.81 -26.89
CA TYR A 142 4.32 3.77 -25.43
C TYR A 142 3.26 2.88 -24.77
N GLN A 143 2.03 2.89 -25.29
CA GLN A 143 0.96 2.02 -24.79
C GLN A 143 1.22 0.57 -25.14
N TRP A 144 1.64 0.28 -26.38
CA TRP A 144 1.98 -1.09 -26.80
C TRP A 144 3.11 -1.68 -25.97
N VAL A 145 4.22 -0.93 -25.82
CA VAL A 145 5.36 -1.34 -24.99
C VAL A 145 4.93 -1.60 -23.55
N THR A 146 4.10 -0.74 -22.97
CA THR A 146 3.66 -0.89 -21.56
C THR A 146 2.73 -2.09 -21.37
N ARG A 147 1.82 -2.37 -22.32
CA ARG A 147 0.91 -3.53 -22.29
C ARG A 147 1.67 -4.86 -22.33
N GLU A 148 2.79 -4.91 -23.05
CA GLU A 148 3.60 -6.12 -23.15
C GLU A 148 4.52 -6.36 -21.93
N LEU A 149 4.57 -5.46 -20.96
CA LEU A 149 5.32 -5.71 -19.72
C LEU A 149 4.60 -6.72 -18.82
N PRO A 150 5.35 -7.55 -18.07
CA PRO A 150 6.80 -7.53 -17.89
C PRO A 150 7.58 -8.31 -18.97
N GLY A 151 8.85 -7.97 -19.16
CA GLY A 151 9.75 -8.68 -20.07
C GLY A 151 11.12 -8.03 -20.21
N ASP A 152 12.08 -8.75 -20.78
CA ASP A 152 13.29 -8.12 -21.31
C ASP A 152 12.97 -7.38 -22.62
N THR A 153 13.91 -6.54 -23.07
CA THR A 153 13.73 -5.72 -24.27
C THR A 153 13.44 -6.57 -25.51
N GLU A 154 14.04 -7.75 -25.63
CA GLU A 154 13.89 -8.64 -26.78
C GLU A 154 12.50 -9.29 -26.82
N ALA A 155 12.01 -9.73 -25.68
CA ALA A 155 10.67 -10.28 -25.53
C ALA A 155 9.58 -9.23 -25.75
N VAL A 156 9.84 -7.97 -25.39
CA VAL A 156 8.92 -6.86 -25.68
C VAL A 156 8.91 -6.55 -27.17
N ALA A 157 10.07 -6.37 -27.80
CA ALA A 157 10.20 -6.11 -29.25
C ALA A 157 9.50 -7.19 -30.08
N ARG A 158 9.69 -8.46 -29.75
CA ARG A 158 9.03 -9.58 -30.42
C ARG A 158 7.51 -9.54 -30.29
N ARG A 159 6.97 -9.09 -29.16
CA ARG A 159 5.52 -9.07 -28.90
C ARG A 159 4.85 -7.82 -29.46
N THR A 160 5.54 -6.68 -29.47
CA THR A 160 5.04 -5.44 -30.09
C THR A 160 5.26 -5.39 -31.59
N GLY A 161 6.21 -6.17 -32.13
CA GLY A 161 6.65 -6.09 -33.52
C GLY A 161 7.49 -4.86 -33.86
N LEU A 162 7.90 -4.08 -32.85
CA LEU A 162 8.75 -2.90 -33.01
C LEU A 162 10.22 -3.30 -33.12
N GLU A 163 11.02 -2.44 -33.77
CA GLU A 163 12.47 -2.63 -33.82
C GLU A 163 13.06 -2.51 -32.41
N ARG A 164 14.13 -3.28 -32.15
CA ARG A 164 14.77 -3.29 -30.83
C ARG A 164 15.21 -1.89 -30.39
N ALA A 165 15.67 -1.07 -31.33
CA ALA A 165 16.09 0.31 -31.06
C ALA A 165 14.92 1.18 -30.57
N GLU A 166 13.75 1.07 -31.20
CA GLU A 166 12.54 1.81 -30.82
C GLU A 166 12.04 1.38 -29.43
N VAL A 167 12.06 0.09 -29.15
CA VAL A 167 11.67 -0.41 -27.82
C VAL A 167 12.61 0.10 -26.73
N VAL A 168 13.92 0.15 -27.00
CA VAL A 168 14.89 0.72 -26.06
C VAL A 168 14.61 2.20 -25.81
N GLU A 169 14.36 2.97 -26.87
CA GLU A 169 14.00 4.38 -26.78
C GLU A 169 12.73 4.58 -25.94
N CYS A 170 11.64 3.88 -26.28
CA CYS A 170 10.39 3.95 -25.53
C CYS A 170 10.57 3.60 -24.05
N LEU A 171 11.30 2.52 -23.74
CA LEU A 171 11.55 2.09 -22.36
C LEU A 171 12.41 3.10 -21.58
N ASN A 172 13.36 3.76 -22.24
CA ASN A 172 14.16 4.81 -21.61
C ASN A 172 13.31 6.04 -21.29
N THR A 173 12.51 6.51 -22.24
CA THR A 173 11.58 7.64 -22.03
C THR A 173 10.54 7.31 -20.95
N LEU A 174 9.96 6.11 -20.98
CA LEU A 174 9.03 5.64 -19.94
C LEU A 174 9.70 5.56 -18.56
N ARG A 175 10.98 5.18 -18.49
CA ARG A 175 11.73 5.12 -17.24
C ARG A 175 12.00 6.52 -16.69
N GLU A 176 12.41 7.45 -17.54
CA GLU A 176 12.66 8.85 -17.16
C GLU A 176 11.41 9.54 -16.63
N ASN A 177 10.23 9.19 -17.17
CA ASN A 177 8.93 9.68 -16.70
C ASN A 177 8.31 8.78 -15.61
N GLY A 178 9.04 7.79 -15.11
CA GLY A 178 8.64 6.98 -13.95
C GLY A 178 7.57 5.90 -14.21
N PHE A 179 7.21 5.61 -15.46
CA PHE A 179 6.21 4.60 -15.82
C PHE A 179 6.74 3.17 -15.75
N VAL A 180 8.04 2.97 -15.91
CA VAL A 180 8.65 1.63 -15.90
C VAL A 180 9.92 1.60 -15.05
N ARG A 181 10.26 0.42 -14.54
CA ARG A 181 11.57 0.16 -13.92
C ARG A 181 12.06 -1.24 -14.23
N ARG A 182 13.33 -1.49 -13.94
CA ARG A 182 13.88 -2.86 -13.93
C ARG A 182 13.62 -3.56 -12.60
N ASP A 183 13.29 -4.84 -12.68
CA ASP A 183 13.25 -5.73 -11.53
C ASP A 183 14.64 -6.29 -11.19
N ARG A 184 14.75 -7.11 -10.14
CA ARG A 184 16.03 -7.70 -9.72
C ARG A 184 16.64 -8.67 -10.74
N LYS A 185 15.84 -9.16 -11.69
CA LYS A 185 16.28 -10.06 -12.76
C LYS A 185 16.66 -9.28 -14.04
N GLY A 186 16.53 -7.95 -14.02
CA GLY A 186 16.81 -7.09 -15.18
C GLY A 186 15.64 -6.91 -16.13
N ASN A 187 14.48 -7.53 -15.86
CA ASN A 187 13.29 -7.37 -16.70
C ASN A 187 12.63 -6.02 -16.46
N TRP A 188 12.08 -5.43 -17.52
CA TRP A 188 11.23 -4.25 -17.42
C TRP A 188 9.86 -4.63 -16.86
N ILE A 189 9.37 -3.82 -15.94
CA ILE A 189 8.06 -3.93 -15.33
C ILE A 189 7.40 -2.54 -15.32
N ALA A 190 6.10 -2.50 -15.61
CA ALA A 190 5.30 -1.31 -15.43
C ALA A 190 5.19 -0.96 -13.94
N ILE A 191 5.18 0.33 -13.63
CA ILE A 191 4.91 0.87 -12.31
C ILE A 191 3.44 1.31 -12.31
N PRO A 192 2.57 0.65 -11.54
CA PRO A 192 1.22 1.16 -11.34
C PRO A 192 1.30 2.53 -10.67
N GLN A 193 0.66 3.53 -11.26
CA GLN A 193 0.58 4.91 -10.76
C GLN A 193 -0.88 5.30 -10.54
N ASP A 194 -1.12 6.17 -9.56
CA ASP A 194 -2.39 6.86 -9.37
C ASP A 194 -2.24 8.26 -9.99
N LEU A 195 -2.57 8.36 -11.28
CA LEU A 195 -2.48 9.60 -12.04
C LEU A 195 -3.71 10.47 -11.76
N ARG A 196 -3.48 11.67 -11.23
CA ARG A 196 -4.55 12.66 -11.08
C ARG A 196 -4.76 13.39 -12.39
N GLU A 197 -6.01 13.72 -12.65
CA GLU A 197 -6.36 14.58 -13.77
C GLU A 197 -5.71 15.96 -13.58
N PRO A 198 -5.10 16.49 -14.66
CA PRO A 198 -4.61 17.86 -14.66
C PRO A 198 -5.81 18.80 -14.56
N ARG A 199 -5.69 19.89 -13.80
CA ARG A 199 -6.72 20.92 -13.77
C ARG A 199 -6.40 21.92 -14.89
N PRO A 200 -7.31 22.19 -15.83
CA PRO A 200 -7.06 23.18 -16.89
C PRO A 200 -6.72 24.56 -16.33
N GLU A 201 -7.20 24.88 -15.12
CA GLU A 201 -6.93 26.14 -14.41
C GLU A 201 -5.47 26.30 -13.97
N ASP A 202 -4.71 25.20 -13.88
CA ASP A 202 -3.28 25.23 -13.52
C ASP A 202 -2.37 25.61 -14.72
N TYR A 203 -2.95 25.84 -15.92
CA TYR A 203 -2.23 26.10 -17.17
C TYR A 203 -2.75 27.35 -17.88
N ASP A 204 -1.89 27.96 -18.71
CA ASP A 204 -2.20 29.17 -19.47
C ASP A 204 -2.10 28.93 -20.99
N GLY A 205 -2.86 29.71 -21.76
CA GLY A 205 -2.78 29.74 -23.23
C GLY A 205 -2.94 28.37 -23.90
N ALA A 206 -2.03 28.05 -24.82
CA ALA A 206 -2.06 26.81 -25.61
C ALA A 206 -1.95 25.54 -24.75
N ASP A 207 -1.26 25.60 -23.61
CA ASP A 207 -1.12 24.44 -22.72
C ASP A 207 -2.46 24.10 -22.05
N ARG A 208 -3.25 25.12 -21.69
CA ARG A 208 -4.62 24.94 -21.17
C ARG A 208 -5.53 24.30 -22.21
N GLU A 209 -5.47 24.76 -23.45
CA GLU A 209 -6.24 24.18 -24.56
C GLU A 209 -5.86 22.71 -24.80
N ARG A 210 -4.56 22.40 -24.76
CA ARG A 210 -4.06 21.03 -24.91
C ARG A 210 -4.54 20.12 -23.78
N VAL A 211 -4.51 20.60 -22.53
CA VAL A 211 -5.04 19.87 -21.36
C VAL A 211 -6.54 19.65 -21.48
N ALA A 212 -7.31 20.66 -21.91
CA ALA A 212 -8.75 20.53 -22.12
C ALA A 212 -9.07 19.49 -23.20
N ALA A 213 -8.41 19.57 -24.36
CA ALA A 213 -8.58 18.61 -25.45
C ALA A 213 -8.23 17.17 -25.02
N PHE A 214 -7.17 17.01 -24.21
CA PHE A 214 -6.82 15.72 -23.62
C PHE A 214 -7.92 15.17 -22.71
N LEU A 215 -8.52 16.01 -21.86
CA LEU A 215 -9.61 15.60 -20.96
C LEU A 215 -10.85 15.21 -21.77
N ASP A 216 -11.22 16.00 -22.79
CA ASP A 216 -12.36 15.70 -23.66
C ASP A 216 -12.18 14.37 -24.39
N ALA A 217 -11.02 14.16 -25.01
CA ALA A 217 -10.68 12.89 -25.66
C ALA A 217 -10.71 11.72 -24.68
N LYS A 218 -10.14 11.91 -23.47
CA LYS A 218 -10.19 10.90 -22.40
C LYS A 218 -11.63 10.54 -22.06
N TYR A 219 -12.53 11.50 -21.85
CA TYR A 219 -13.91 11.21 -21.48
C TYR A 219 -14.71 10.59 -22.63
N ALA A 220 -14.44 10.99 -23.87
CA ALA A 220 -15.02 10.34 -25.04
C ALA A 220 -14.63 8.85 -25.13
N ASP A 221 -13.35 8.53 -24.93
CA ASP A 221 -12.86 7.14 -24.89
C ASP A 221 -13.54 6.33 -23.77
N GLU A 222 -13.73 6.94 -22.60
CA GLU A 222 -14.38 6.31 -21.45
C GLU A 222 -15.85 5.98 -21.71
N VAL A 223 -16.59 6.90 -22.34
CA VAL A 223 -17.97 6.66 -22.77
C VAL A 223 -18.04 5.58 -23.84
N ALA A 224 -17.15 5.61 -24.83
CA ALA A 224 -17.07 4.58 -25.86
C ALA A 224 -16.77 3.20 -25.26
N LEU A 225 -15.84 3.11 -24.31
CA LEU A 225 -15.50 1.88 -23.62
C LEU A 225 -16.66 1.34 -22.78
N LEU A 226 -17.37 2.20 -22.04
CA LEU A 226 -18.54 1.80 -21.27
C LEU A 226 -19.67 1.32 -22.18
N SER A 227 -19.86 1.96 -23.33
CA SER A 227 -20.83 1.56 -24.34
C SER A 227 -20.47 0.20 -24.95
N TRP A 228 -19.20 -0.01 -25.29
CA TRP A 228 -18.67 -1.30 -25.75
C TRP A 228 -18.87 -2.38 -24.68
N ALA A 229 -18.54 -2.10 -23.41
CA ALA A 229 -18.69 -3.05 -22.32
C ALA A 229 -20.16 -3.40 -22.05
N ALA A 230 -21.07 -2.45 -22.18
CA ALA A 230 -22.51 -2.71 -22.10
C ALA A 230 -22.98 -3.65 -23.22
N ALA A 231 -22.48 -3.47 -24.45
CA ALA A 231 -22.84 -4.31 -25.60
C ALA A 231 -22.28 -5.75 -25.52
N HIS A 232 -21.12 -5.96 -24.88
CA HIS A 232 -20.45 -7.26 -24.78
C HIS A 232 -20.68 -7.94 -23.41
N ARG A 233 -21.66 -7.47 -22.64
CA ARG A 233 -21.84 -7.84 -21.23
C ARG A 233 -21.95 -9.36 -21.00
N ASP A 234 -22.60 -10.05 -21.91
CA ASP A 234 -22.86 -11.49 -21.81
C ASP A 234 -21.60 -12.34 -22.01
N GLU A 235 -20.55 -11.79 -22.64
CA GLU A 235 -19.27 -12.48 -22.90
C GLU A 235 -18.36 -12.54 -21.67
N PHE A 236 -18.63 -11.69 -20.67
CA PHE A 236 -17.74 -11.52 -19.52
C PHE A 236 -17.88 -12.61 -18.45
N GLY A 237 -18.97 -13.38 -18.47
CA GLY A 237 -19.26 -14.40 -17.45
C GLY A 237 -19.21 -13.82 -16.02
N PRO A 238 -18.49 -14.45 -15.06
CA PRO A 238 -18.42 -13.97 -13.67
C PRO A 238 -17.60 -12.69 -13.50
N TRP A 239 -17.01 -12.15 -14.56
CA TRP A 239 -16.18 -10.95 -14.53
C TRP A 239 -16.97 -9.66 -14.78
N ALA A 240 -18.27 -9.75 -15.11
CA ALA A 240 -19.16 -8.61 -15.19
C ALA A 240 -19.84 -8.32 -13.85
N THR A 241 -19.65 -7.11 -13.33
CA THR A 241 -20.47 -6.56 -12.25
C THR A 241 -20.61 -5.05 -12.43
N ALA A 242 -21.71 -4.48 -11.95
CA ALA A 242 -21.95 -3.05 -11.99
C ALA A 242 -22.75 -2.65 -10.74
N GLN A 243 -22.41 -1.49 -10.18
CA GLN A 243 -23.12 -0.90 -9.04
C GLN A 243 -23.31 0.59 -9.30
N ARG A 244 -24.53 1.08 -9.06
CA ARG A 244 -24.84 2.52 -9.02
C ARG A 244 -25.42 2.82 -7.64
N THR A 245 -24.86 3.82 -6.96
CA THR A 245 -25.32 4.22 -5.62
C THR A 245 -25.26 5.75 -5.51
N SER A 246 -26.03 6.31 -4.58
CA SER A 246 -25.99 7.72 -4.22
C SER A 246 -25.84 7.84 -2.70
N ALA A 247 -25.08 8.85 -2.26
CA ALA A 247 -24.89 9.17 -0.86
C ALA A 247 -24.95 10.70 -0.70
N ARG A 248 -25.41 11.17 0.47
CA ARG A 248 -25.24 12.57 0.88
C ARG A 248 -24.09 12.62 1.86
N LEU A 249 -23.05 13.36 1.51
CA LEU A 249 -21.81 13.45 2.28
C LEU A 249 -21.42 14.92 2.41
N THR A 250 -20.86 15.28 3.55
CA THR A 250 -20.05 16.50 3.69
C THR A 250 -18.74 16.36 2.91
N GLU A 251 -18.02 17.46 2.74
CA GLU A 251 -16.72 17.42 2.05
C GLU A 251 -15.70 16.55 2.80
N GLU A 252 -15.70 16.58 4.14
CA GLU A 252 -14.82 15.76 4.97
C GLU A 252 -15.09 14.26 4.79
N GLU A 253 -16.35 13.86 4.88
CA GLU A 253 -16.77 12.47 4.66
C GLU A 253 -16.48 12.00 3.22
N PHE A 254 -16.59 12.89 2.23
CA PHE A 254 -16.20 12.57 0.85
C PHE A 254 -14.69 12.32 0.72
N ARG A 255 -13.85 13.14 1.38
CA ARG A 255 -12.40 12.93 1.40
C ARG A 255 -12.02 11.63 2.11
N GLU A 256 -12.74 11.27 3.17
CA GLU A 256 -12.58 9.98 3.84
C GLU A 256 -12.93 8.81 2.88
N LEU A 257 -14.07 8.88 2.21
CA LEU A 257 -14.48 7.88 1.21
C LEU A 257 -13.46 7.73 0.08
N ASP A 258 -12.96 8.84 -0.49
CA ASP A 258 -11.91 8.81 -1.53
C ASP A 258 -10.65 8.11 -1.00
N ALA A 259 -10.22 8.43 0.22
CA ALA A 259 -9.05 7.82 0.83
C ALA A 259 -9.22 6.31 1.05
N GLU A 260 -10.35 5.87 1.61
CA GLU A 260 -10.64 4.45 1.85
C GLU A 260 -10.76 3.65 0.55
N TYR A 261 -11.46 4.19 -0.45
CA TYR A 261 -11.62 3.54 -1.75
C TYR A 261 -10.26 3.38 -2.45
N ARG A 262 -9.41 4.41 -2.43
CA ARG A 262 -8.05 4.32 -3.01
C ARG A 262 -7.17 3.32 -2.27
N GLU A 263 -7.27 3.26 -0.94
CA GLU A 263 -6.58 2.25 -0.15
C GLU A 263 -7.02 0.84 -0.56
N LEU A 264 -8.34 0.64 -0.70
CA LEU A 264 -8.92 -0.61 -1.18
C LEU A 264 -8.33 -1.01 -2.53
N ILE A 265 -8.36 -0.13 -3.53
CA ILE A 265 -7.83 -0.42 -4.88
C ILE A 265 -6.32 -0.70 -4.84
N THR A 266 -5.55 0.18 -4.19
CA THR A 266 -4.08 0.02 -4.03
C THR A 266 -3.72 -1.34 -3.46
N ARG A 267 -4.48 -1.81 -2.45
CA ARG A 267 -4.27 -3.12 -1.80
C ARG A 267 -4.43 -4.28 -2.77
N TYR A 268 -5.35 -4.18 -3.73
CA TYR A 268 -5.58 -5.21 -4.75
C TYR A 268 -4.60 -5.10 -5.92
N CYS A 269 -4.29 -3.90 -6.41
CA CYS A 269 -3.26 -3.69 -7.44
C CYS A 269 -1.89 -4.22 -6.99
N ARG A 270 -1.56 -4.11 -5.70
CA ARG A 270 -0.32 -4.66 -5.11
C ARG A 270 -0.49 -6.03 -4.47
N ARG A 271 -1.61 -6.72 -4.70
CA ARG A 271 -1.87 -8.03 -4.07
C ARG A 271 -0.83 -9.05 -4.49
N ARG A 272 -0.51 -9.08 -5.79
CA ARG A 272 0.50 -9.94 -6.41
C ARG A 272 1.51 -9.09 -7.15
N ARG A 273 2.76 -9.57 -7.20
CA ARG A 273 3.86 -8.92 -7.94
C ARG A 273 4.10 -9.54 -9.31
N ARG A 274 3.45 -10.67 -9.61
CA ARG A 274 3.60 -11.40 -10.86
C ARG A 274 2.24 -11.97 -11.26
N PRO A 275 1.93 -11.98 -12.57
CA PRO A 275 0.73 -12.60 -13.07
C PRO A 275 0.74 -14.11 -12.80
N VAL A 276 -0.44 -14.67 -12.56
CA VAL A 276 -0.66 -16.12 -12.42
C VAL A 276 -1.61 -16.64 -13.50
N ALA A 277 -1.56 -17.95 -13.78
CA ALA A 277 -2.46 -18.56 -14.76
C ALA A 277 -3.93 -18.29 -14.40
N GLY A 278 -4.72 -17.84 -15.38
CA GLY A 278 -6.14 -17.49 -15.21
C GLY A 278 -6.42 -16.08 -14.67
N GLU A 279 -5.40 -15.24 -14.47
CA GLU A 279 -5.58 -13.83 -14.13
C GLU A 279 -6.06 -13.02 -15.35
N LYS A 280 -7.03 -12.13 -15.13
CA LYS A 280 -7.49 -11.15 -16.12
C LYS A 280 -7.14 -9.76 -15.65
N GLU A 281 -6.68 -8.92 -16.58
CA GLU A 281 -6.54 -7.49 -16.34
C GLU A 281 -7.93 -6.86 -16.20
N LEU A 282 -8.15 -6.12 -15.11
CA LEU A 282 -9.40 -5.43 -14.85
C LEU A 282 -9.15 -3.93 -14.86
N SER A 283 -9.89 -3.22 -15.71
CA SER A 283 -9.91 -1.77 -15.66
C SER A 283 -10.89 -1.31 -14.56
N VAL A 284 -10.38 -0.64 -13.53
CA VAL A 284 -11.18 -0.14 -12.41
C VAL A 284 -11.15 1.39 -12.41
N ARG A 285 -12.33 2.02 -12.38
CA ARG A 285 -12.49 3.47 -12.40
C ARG A 285 -13.43 3.90 -11.31
N PHE A 286 -13.12 5.04 -10.71
CA PHE A 286 -13.92 5.65 -9.67
C PHE A 286 -14.24 7.07 -10.06
N TYR A 287 -15.53 7.33 -10.26
CA TYR A 287 -16.05 8.65 -10.52
C TYR A 287 -17.01 9.00 -9.39
N ALA A 288 -16.83 10.18 -8.81
CA ALA A 288 -17.73 10.75 -7.82
C ALA A 288 -17.93 12.22 -8.15
N PHE A 289 -19.19 12.59 -8.40
CA PHE A 289 -19.59 13.93 -8.76
C PHE A 289 -21.03 14.15 -8.29
N PRO A 290 -21.40 15.38 -7.94
CA PRO A 290 -22.79 15.70 -7.64
C PRO A 290 -23.64 15.43 -8.89
N PRO A 291 -24.85 14.85 -8.75
CA PRO A 291 -25.76 14.77 -9.87
C PRO A 291 -26.11 16.20 -10.33
N PRO A 292 -26.31 16.42 -11.63
CA PRO A 292 -26.73 17.74 -12.11
C PRO A 292 -28.14 18.07 -11.57
N GLU A 293 -28.42 19.36 -11.34
CA GLU A 293 -29.73 19.82 -10.84
C GLU A 293 -30.87 19.44 -11.79
N THR A 294 -30.57 19.31 -13.07
CA THR A 294 -31.44 18.80 -14.13
C THR A 294 -30.73 17.67 -14.88
N ALA A 295 -31.47 16.63 -15.29
CA ALA A 295 -30.89 15.54 -16.06
C ALA A 295 -30.28 16.07 -17.38
N PRO A 296 -29.05 15.66 -17.74
CA PRO A 296 -28.49 16.02 -19.03
C PRO A 296 -29.33 15.39 -20.14
N ALA A 297 -29.67 16.18 -21.14
CA ALA A 297 -30.48 15.79 -22.30
C ALA A 297 -29.79 14.72 -23.15
#